data_AF-A0M2M6-F1
#
_entry.id   AF-A0M2M6-F1
#
_cell.length_a   1.000
_cell.length_b   1.000
_cell.length_c   1.000
_cell.angle_alpha   90.00
_cell.angle_beta   90.00
_cell.angle_gamma   90.00
#
_symmetry.space_group_name_H-M   'P 1'
#
loop_
_entity.id
_entity.type
_entity.pdbx_description
1 polymer ?
#
loop_
_entity_poly.entity_id
_entity_poly.type
_entity_poly.pdbx_seq_one_letter_code
_entity_poly.pdbx_strand_id
1 'polypeptide(L)'
;MKFLYVLVFLILSIGCSSNGDDHSSETIPDFSKVKEVVYWKKFGTNDSTILAEREYTIESGFVTEADFGGSENVYFEYDEDGRLIEVNGGTGTLDYEIIWNGENCTISTDYSTSNLIYNNGNLVELEYIHEEGNVSIYQKRNFEYSGENVIATYLNDTLQSEFLDYHSDVINPLYYLKSIEPWRATVNYKPFSKNIFDIRRDQPYSGGDYFSSLKDYEYIYLIKDRYRVESISPEWSIYTWKYEFFD
;
A
#
# COMPACT_ATOMS: atom_id res chain seq x y z
N MET A 1 -4.84 54.15 34.32
CA MET A 1 -5.03 52.81 33.72
C MET A 1 -5.26 52.98 32.22
N LYS A 2 -4.81 51.97 31.46
CA LYS A 2 -4.61 51.92 30.01
C LYS A 2 -5.88 52.05 29.16
N PHE A 3 -5.62 52.24 27.85
CA PHE A 3 -6.44 52.04 26.65
C PHE A 3 -7.27 53.23 26.16
N LEU A 4 -7.51 53.45 24.86
CA LEU A 4 -6.90 53.18 23.55
C LEU A 4 -8.02 53.65 22.58
N TYR A 5 -7.70 54.60 21.70
CA TYR A 5 -8.33 55.00 20.42
C TYR A 5 -9.83 54.85 20.18
N VAL A 6 -10.45 55.92 19.67
CA VAL A 6 -11.38 55.79 18.53
C VAL A 6 -11.17 56.99 17.58
N LEU A 7 -10.59 56.70 16.41
CA LEU A 7 -10.64 57.58 15.24
C LEU A 7 -11.75 57.03 14.33
N VAL A 8 -12.72 57.88 14.00
CA VAL A 8 -13.87 57.56 13.15
C VAL A 8 -13.64 58.18 11.77
N PHE A 9 -13.62 57.28 10.76
CA PHE A 9 -14.12 57.41 9.38
C PHE A 9 -13.47 58.48 8.46
N LEU A 10 -13.40 58.37 7.13
CA LEU A 10 -14.14 57.67 6.07
C LEU A 10 -13.23 57.81 4.80
N ILE A 11 -13.05 56.85 3.87
CA ILE A 11 -13.70 56.80 2.54
C ILE A 11 -12.99 55.77 1.63
N LEU A 12 -13.82 54.90 1.02
CA LEU A 12 -13.74 54.20 -0.29
C LEU A 12 -12.39 53.81 -0.91
N SER A 13 -12.30 52.52 -1.25
CA SER A 13 -11.84 52.10 -2.59
C SER A 13 -12.59 50.86 -3.07
N ILE A 14 -13.19 51.01 -4.25
CA ILE A 14 -13.78 49.97 -5.09
C ILE A 14 -12.67 49.06 -5.62
N GLY A 15 -12.96 47.77 -5.72
CA GLY A 15 -12.42 46.89 -6.75
C GLY A 15 -11.20 46.06 -6.38
N CYS A 16 -11.43 44.82 -5.97
CA CYS A 16 -10.64 43.73 -6.52
C CYS A 16 -11.60 42.57 -6.83
N SER A 17 -11.79 42.34 -8.12
CA SER A 17 -12.22 41.06 -8.66
C SER A 17 -11.27 39.98 -8.14
N SER A 18 -11.74 39.12 -7.25
CA SER A 18 -11.29 37.74 -7.26
C SER A 18 -12.48 36.94 -7.73
N ASN A 19 -12.31 36.27 -8.85
CA ASN A 19 -13.14 35.13 -9.24
C ASN A 19 -13.48 34.36 -7.97
N GLY A 20 -14.77 34.18 -7.72
CA GLY A 20 -15.25 33.21 -6.77
C GLY A 20 -14.82 31.85 -7.29
N ASP A 21 -13.57 31.48 -7.00
CA ASP A 21 -13.22 30.09 -6.83
C ASP A 21 -13.90 29.69 -5.51
N ASP A 22 -15.19 29.36 -5.63
CA ASP A 22 -15.82 28.38 -4.77
C ASP A 22 -15.02 27.08 -4.96
N HIS A 23 -13.83 27.04 -4.38
CA HIS A 23 -13.23 25.80 -3.95
C HIS A 23 -14.15 25.31 -2.84
N SER A 24 -15.25 24.65 -3.24
CA SER A 24 -15.85 23.62 -2.42
C SER A 24 -14.66 22.78 -1.95
N SER A 25 -14.34 22.85 -0.66
CA SER A 25 -13.43 21.90 -0.06
C SER A 25 -14.15 20.57 -0.19
N GLU A 26 -13.92 19.87 -1.29
CA GLU A 26 -14.44 18.53 -1.48
C GLU A 26 -13.87 17.71 -0.33
N THR A 27 -14.77 17.34 0.58
CA THR A 27 -14.43 16.56 1.74
C THR A 27 -13.88 15.24 1.25
N ILE A 28 -12.60 14.98 1.54
CA ILE A 28 -12.00 13.67 1.31
C ILE A 28 -12.95 12.63 1.93
N PRO A 29 -13.39 11.60 1.18
CA PRO A 29 -14.33 10.62 1.71
C PRO A 29 -13.78 9.97 2.99
N ASP A 30 -14.67 9.70 3.93
CA ASP A 30 -14.33 9.01 5.17
C ASP A 30 -14.23 7.50 4.89
N PHE A 31 -12.99 7.02 4.73
CA PHE A 31 -12.69 5.64 4.36
C PHE A 31 -12.68 4.66 5.53
N SER A 32 -12.99 5.11 6.75
CA SER A 32 -13.26 4.19 7.89
C SER A 32 -14.46 3.27 7.65
N LYS A 33 -15.18 3.49 6.54
CA LYS A 33 -16.41 2.80 6.17
C LYS A 33 -16.23 1.66 5.18
N VAL A 34 -15.01 1.45 4.65
CA VAL A 34 -14.77 0.33 3.72
C VAL A 34 -14.93 -0.98 4.50
N LYS A 35 -15.91 -1.80 4.09
CA LYS A 35 -16.19 -3.12 4.68
C LYS A 35 -15.61 -4.27 3.90
N GLU A 36 -15.40 -4.10 2.60
CA GLU A 36 -14.94 -5.19 1.75
C GLU A 36 -14.17 -4.61 0.55
N VAL A 37 -13.10 -5.30 0.18
CA VAL A 37 -12.29 -4.99 -1.00
C VAL A 37 -12.20 -6.25 -1.86
N VAL A 38 -12.69 -6.15 -3.10
CA VAL A 38 -12.54 -7.22 -4.09
C VAL A 38 -11.50 -6.83 -5.12
N TYR A 39 -10.54 -7.73 -5.35
CA TYR A 39 -9.44 -7.59 -6.27
C TYR A 39 -9.51 -8.65 -7.35
N TRP A 40 -9.51 -8.22 -8.62
CA TRP A 40 -9.35 -9.12 -9.76
C TRP A 40 -8.05 -8.85 -10.49
N LYS A 41 -7.39 -9.93 -10.90
CA LYS A 41 -6.34 -9.89 -11.92
C LYS A 41 -6.90 -10.49 -13.20
N LYS A 42 -6.96 -9.69 -14.27
CA LYS A 42 -7.45 -10.13 -15.59
C LYS A 42 -6.36 -10.15 -16.64
N PHE A 43 -6.60 -10.89 -17.71
CA PHE A 43 -5.80 -10.88 -18.94
C PHE A 43 -6.48 -10.05 -20.04
N GLY A 44 -5.75 -9.08 -20.58
CA GLY A 44 -5.94 -8.46 -21.89
C GLY A 44 -6.73 -7.16 -21.89
N THR A 45 -6.71 -6.52 -23.07
CA THR A 45 -7.43 -5.28 -23.43
C THR A 45 -8.95 -5.47 -23.53
N ASN A 46 -9.46 -6.70 -23.38
CA ASN A 46 -10.87 -7.04 -23.36
C ASN A 46 -11.15 -7.90 -22.12
N ASP A 47 -12.17 -7.51 -21.36
CA ASP A 47 -12.50 -7.91 -19.98
C ASP A 47 -12.81 -9.42 -19.70
N SER A 48 -12.56 -10.32 -20.66
CA SER A 48 -13.22 -11.64 -20.70
C SER A 48 -12.59 -12.75 -19.86
N THR A 49 -11.36 -12.61 -19.38
CA THR A 49 -10.68 -13.69 -18.63
C THR A 49 -10.14 -13.19 -17.29
N ILE A 50 -10.76 -13.66 -16.20
CA ILE A 50 -10.27 -13.49 -14.82
C ILE A 50 -9.25 -14.60 -14.55
N LEU A 51 -8.05 -14.20 -14.11
CA LEU A 51 -6.94 -15.11 -13.77
C LEU A 51 -6.88 -15.41 -12.28
N ALA A 52 -7.23 -14.41 -11.48
CA ALA A 52 -7.31 -14.52 -10.04
C ALA A 52 -8.35 -13.52 -9.53
N GLU A 53 -9.07 -13.93 -8.52
CA GLU A 53 -10.02 -13.15 -7.76
C GLU A 53 -9.64 -13.28 -6.29
N ARG A 54 -9.68 -12.17 -5.56
CA ARG A 54 -9.41 -12.14 -4.13
C ARG A 54 -10.36 -11.18 -3.47
N GLU A 55 -11.14 -11.66 -2.53
CA GLU A 55 -12.05 -10.86 -1.73
C GLU A 55 -11.47 -10.74 -0.32
N TYR A 56 -11.56 -9.56 0.27
CA TYR A 56 -11.08 -9.28 1.62
C TYR A 56 -12.17 -8.59 2.42
N THR A 57 -12.56 -9.19 3.54
CA THR A 57 -13.51 -8.60 4.49
C THR A 57 -12.76 -7.75 5.50
N ILE A 58 -13.26 -6.55 5.76
CA ILE A 58 -12.67 -5.56 6.67
C ILE A 58 -13.68 -5.21 7.78
N GLU A 59 -13.28 -5.45 9.02
CA GLU A 59 -14.06 -5.08 10.20
C GLU A 59 -13.23 -4.14 11.09
N SER A 60 -13.81 -2.99 11.43
CA SER A 60 -13.16 -1.98 12.29
C SER A 60 -11.75 -1.57 11.82
N GLY A 61 -11.48 -1.61 10.51
CA GLY A 61 -10.19 -1.25 9.92
C GLY A 61 -9.18 -2.40 9.79
N PHE A 62 -9.55 -3.62 10.15
CA PHE A 62 -8.70 -4.80 10.06
C PHE A 62 -9.30 -5.80 9.07
N VAL A 63 -8.45 -6.38 8.21
CA VAL A 63 -8.86 -7.49 7.34
C VAL A 63 -9.10 -8.73 8.22
N THR A 64 -10.32 -9.22 8.29
CA THR A 64 -10.68 -10.40 9.11
C THR A 64 -10.71 -11.69 8.30
N GLU A 65 -10.87 -11.58 6.98
CA GLU A 65 -11.02 -12.71 6.08
C GLU A 65 -10.45 -12.40 4.70
N ALA A 66 -9.92 -13.43 4.03
CA ALA A 66 -9.59 -13.42 2.61
C ALA A 66 -10.11 -14.68 1.91
N ASP A 67 -10.85 -14.51 0.82
CA ASP A 67 -11.25 -15.57 -0.11
C ASP A 67 -10.46 -15.41 -1.41
N PHE A 68 -9.88 -16.50 -1.93
CA PHE A 68 -9.08 -16.51 -3.16
C PHE A 68 -9.73 -17.26 -4.33
N GLY A 69 -11.02 -17.57 -4.23
CA GLY A 69 -11.79 -18.22 -5.28
C GLY A 69 -11.34 -19.66 -5.50
N GLY A 70 -12.00 -20.61 -4.82
CA GLY A 70 -11.76 -22.04 -5.00
C GLY A 70 -10.71 -22.66 -4.05
N SER A 71 -10.25 -21.91 -3.06
CA SER A 71 -9.58 -22.40 -1.85
C SER A 71 -10.48 -22.20 -0.63
N GLU A 72 -10.12 -22.79 0.50
CA GLU A 72 -10.76 -22.40 1.77
C GLU A 72 -10.33 -20.98 2.16
N ASN A 73 -11.21 -20.29 2.88
CA ASN A 73 -11.00 -18.93 3.33
C ASN A 73 -9.85 -18.87 4.33
N VAL A 74 -9.15 -17.73 4.34
CA VAL A 74 -8.10 -17.41 5.30
C VAL A 74 -8.66 -16.42 6.30
N TYR A 75 -8.55 -16.74 7.58
CA TYR A 75 -9.01 -15.88 8.67
C TYR A 75 -7.81 -15.30 9.41
N PHE A 76 -7.98 -14.07 9.91
CA PHE A 76 -6.92 -13.31 10.57
C PHE A 76 -7.33 -12.94 11.99
N GLU A 77 -6.46 -13.21 12.96
CA GLU A 77 -6.68 -12.83 14.36
C GLU A 77 -5.67 -11.80 14.83
N TYR A 78 -6.12 -10.93 15.73
CA TYR A 78 -5.36 -9.76 16.20
C TYR A 78 -5.31 -9.70 17.73
N ASP A 79 -4.22 -9.15 18.27
CA ASP A 79 -4.13 -8.83 19.69
C ASP A 79 -4.91 -7.55 20.07
N GLU A 80 -4.92 -7.19 21.35
CA GLU A 80 -5.58 -5.99 21.88
C GLU A 80 -4.99 -4.67 21.32
N ASP A 81 -3.75 -4.70 20.82
CA ASP A 81 -3.08 -3.57 20.17
C ASP A 81 -3.38 -3.51 18.65
N GLY A 82 -4.16 -4.46 18.11
CA GLY A 82 -4.49 -4.55 16.69
C GLY A 82 -3.38 -5.15 15.83
N ARG A 83 -2.44 -5.89 16.41
CA ARG A 83 -1.37 -6.58 15.69
C ARG A 83 -1.81 -7.97 15.28
N LEU A 84 -1.52 -8.36 14.05
CA LEU A 84 -1.82 -9.70 13.53
C LEU A 84 -1.03 -10.76 14.33
N ILE A 85 -1.71 -11.73 14.93
CA ILE A 85 -1.08 -12.78 15.75
C ILE A 85 -1.30 -14.19 15.20
N GLU A 86 -2.32 -14.38 14.37
CA GLU A 86 -2.64 -15.70 13.82
C GLU A 86 -3.24 -15.58 12.43
N VAL A 87 -2.92 -16.56 11.57
CA VAL A 87 -3.48 -16.70 10.23
C VAL A 87 -3.95 -18.14 10.08
N ASN A 88 -5.27 -18.31 9.98
CA ASN A 88 -5.91 -19.62 9.90
C ASN A 88 -6.36 -19.90 8.47
N GLY A 89 -5.63 -20.77 7.76
CA GLY A 89 -6.06 -21.30 6.47
C GLY A 89 -6.92 -22.55 6.67
N GLY A 90 -8.16 -22.56 6.14
CA GLY A 90 -9.15 -23.58 6.50
C GLY A 90 -8.70 -25.05 6.37
N THR A 91 -7.78 -25.41 5.47
CA THR A 91 -7.31 -26.81 5.31
C THR A 91 -6.08 -27.19 6.14
N GLY A 92 -5.65 -26.36 7.10
CA GLY A 92 -4.65 -26.74 8.11
C GLY A 92 -3.25 -27.01 7.56
N THR A 93 -2.70 -26.12 6.73
CA THR A 93 -1.34 -26.33 6.15
C THR A 93 -0.44 -25.09 6.12
N LEU A 94 -0.86 -23.97 6.70
CA LEU A 94 0.00 -22.80 6.86
C LEU A 94 -0.29 -22.16 8.20
N ASP A 95 0.18 -22.82 9.26
CA ASP A 95 0.25 -22.20 10.58
C ASP A 95 1.42 -21.22 10.53
N TYR A 96 1.10 -19.95 10.28
CA TYR A 96 2.08 -18.89 10.41
C TYR A 96 2.24 -18.58 11.90
N GLU A 97 3.40 -18.89 12.47
CA GLU A 97 3.73 -18.40 13.80
C GLU A 97 4.11 -16.93 13.68
N ILE A 98 3.29 -16.03 14.25
CA ILE A 98 3.54 -14.59 14.25
C ILE A 98 3.85 -14.14 15.68
N ILE A 99 5.07 -13.64 15.87
CA ILE A 99 5.56 -13.20 17.18
C ILE A 99 5.90 -11.72 17.11
N TRP A 100 5.26 -10.94 17.97
CA TRP A 100 5.58 -9.54 18.16
C TRP A 100 6.48 -9.30 19.37
N ASN A 101 7.47 -8.43 19.20
CA ASN A 101 8.30 -7.91 20.28
C ASN A 101 8.50 -6.40 20.08
N GLY A 102 7.55 -5.62 20.61
CA GLY A 102 7.47 -4.18 20.38
C GLY A 102 7.16 -3.87 18.91
N GLU A 103 8.05 -3.11 18.26
CA GLU A 103 7.94 -2.80 16.83
C GLU A 103 8.55 -3.87 15.91
N ASN A 104 8.98 -5.01 16.44
CA ASN A 104 9.48 -6.11 15.62
C ASN A 104 8.43 -7.22 15.51
N CYS A 105 8.26 -7.76 14.31
CA CYS A 105 7.42 -8.91 14.04
C CYS A 105 8.24 -9.99 13.35
N THR A 106 8.23 -11.19 13.90
CA THR A 106 8.78 -12.38 13.24
C THR A 106 7.61 -13.24 12.78
N ILE A 107 7.62 -13.64 11.50
CA ILE A 107 6.68 -14.60 10.95
C ILE A 107 7.45 -15.76 10.35
N SER A 108 7.07 -16.98 10.74
CA SER A 108 7.76 -18.20 10.34
C SER A 108 6.81 -19.21 9.72
N THR A 109 7.33 -19.95 8.75
CA THR A 109 6.76 -21.18 8.20
C THR A 109 7.81 -22.28 8.29
N ASP A 110 7.46 -23.51 7.90
CA ASP A 110 8.40 -24.64 7.86
C ASP A 110 9.67 -24.38 7.02
N TYR A 111 9.62 -23.45 6.06
CA TYR A 111 10.69 -23.23 5.09
C TYR A 111 11.18 -21.79 5.04
N SER A 112 10.58 -20.87 5.79
CA SER A 112 10.96 -19.47 5.74
C SER A 112 10.74 -18.73 7.04
N THR A 113 11.55 -17.71 7.25
CA THR A 113 11.38 -16.75 8.34
C THR A 113 11.51 -15.35 7.76
N SER A 114 10.56 -14.49 8.10
CA SER A 114 10.60 -13.06 7.83
C SER A 114 10.68 -12.31 9.15
N ASN A 115 11.69 -11.45 9.31
CA ASN A 115 11.78 -10.49 10.40
C ASN A 115 11.45 -9.11 9.86
N LEU A 116 10.42 -8.50 10.42
CA LEU A 116 9.87 -7.21 10.03
C LEU A 116 10.16 -6.21 11.16
N ILE A 117 10.74 -5.07 10.82
CA ILE A 117 11.00 -3.98 11.75
C ILE A 117 10.13 -2.80 11.37
N TYR A 118 9.29 -2.39 12.30
CA TYR A 118 8.42 -1.25 12.19
C TYR A 118 9.04 -0.03 12.88
N ASN A 119 8.66 1.15 12.40
CA ASN A 119 8.92 2.42 13.06
C ASN A 119 7.71 3.32 12.85
N ASN A 120 7.04 3.70 13.94
CA ASN A 120 5.81 4.50 13.90
C ASN A 120 4.73 3.88 12.98
N GLY A 121 4.60 2.56 13.03
CA GLY A 121 3.61 1.81 12.25
C GLY A 121 3.93 1.63 10.76
N ASN A 122 5.11 2.04 10.28
CA ASN A 122 5.59 1.76 8.93
C ASN A 122 6.68 0.69 8.95
N LEU A 123 6.63 -0.26 8.02
CA LEU A 123 7.64 -1.31 7.87
C LEU A 123 8.89 -0.72 7.23
N VAL A 124 9.95 -0.52 8.02
CA VAL A 124 11.21 0.10 7.58
C VAL A 124 12.26 -0.92 7.16
N GLU A 125 12.16 -2.16 7.63
CA GLU A 125 13.08 -3.24 7.26
C GLU A 125 12.35 -4.58 7.21
N LEU A 126 12.69 -5.40 6.19
CA LEU A 126 12.35 -6.81 6.12
C LEU A 126 13.63 -7.61 5.87
N GLU A 127 13.86 -8.60 6.71
CA GLU A 127 14.83 -9.67 6.46
C GLU A 127 14.08 -10.96 6.18
N TYR A 128 14.33 -11.56 5.02
CA TYR A 128 13.71 -12.80 4.57
C TYR A 128 14.77 -13.89 4.44
N ILE A 129 14.49 -15.04 5.05
CA ILE A 129 15.31 -16.24 5.01
C ILE A 129 14.43 -17.36 4.46
N HIS A 130 14.89 -18.04 3.41
CA HIS A 130 14.24 -19.24 2.88
C HIS A 130 15.23 -20.39 2.78
N GLU A 131 14.85 -21.53 3.33
CA GLU A 131 15.65 -22.75 3.31
C GLU A 131 15.15 -23.71 2.23
N GLU A 132 15.99 -23.95 1.22
CA GLU A 132 15.74 -24.93 0.18
C GLU A 132 16.84 -26.02 0.23
N GLY A 133 16.56 -27.07 1.01
CA GLY A 133 17.51 -28.17 1.22
C GLY A 133 18.75 -27.73 2.00
N ASN A 134 19.90 -27.62 1.31
CA ASN A 134 21.17 -27.17 1.90
C ASN A 134 21.51 -25.71 1.52
N VAL A 135 20.58 -24.99 0.88
CA VAL A 135 20.77 -23.62 0.42
C VAL A 135 19.86 -22.70 1.23
N SER A 136 20.46 -21.71 1.88
CA SER A 136 19.73 -20.63 2.54
C SER A 136 19.77 -19.40 1.64
N ILE A 137 18.59 -18.93 1.24
CA ILE A 137 18.42 -17.68 0.48
C ILE A 137 18.14 -16.56 1.48
N TYR A 138 19.01 -15.55 1.50
CA TYR A 138 18.87 -14.36 2.33
C TYR A 138 18.55 -13.14 1.47
N GLN A 139 17.53 -12.38 1.87
CA GLN A 139 17.23 -11.06 1.30
C GLN A 139 16.96 -10.06 2.42
N LYS A 140 17.63 -8.91 2.38
CA LYS A 140 17.31 -7.77 3.22
C LYS A 140 16.73 -6.65 2.37
N ARG A 141 15.64 -6.05 2.84
CA ARG A 141 15.01 -4.91 2.19
C ARG A 141 14.80 -3.79 3.20
N ASN A 142 15.16 -2.58 2.81
CA ASN A 142 14.93 -1.38 3.61
C ASN A 142 13.97 -0.45 2.88
N PHE A 143 13.19 0.30 3.66
CA PHE A 143 12.14 1.19 3.18
C PHE A 143 12.30 2.55 3.83
N GLU A 144 12.34 3.58 3.00
CA GLU A 144 12.28 4.95 3.46
C GLU A 144 10.88 5.51 3.23
N TYR A 145 10.38 6.28 4.20
CA TYR A 145 9.05 6.87 4.16
C TYR A 145 9.07 8.39 4.32
N SER A 146 8.09 9.03 3.69
CA SER A 146 7.62 10.37 4.02
C SER A 146 6.15 10.27 4.45
N GLY A 147 5.89 10.31 5.76
CA GLY A 147 4.57 9.99 6.30
C GLY A 147 4.22 8.52 6.06
N GLU A 148 3.10 8.25 5.38
CA GLU A 148 2.62 6.89 5.03
C GLU A 148 2.99 6.47 3.60
N ASN A 149 3.81 7.28 2.91
CA ASN A 149 4.26 7.01 1.55
C ASN A 149 5.69 6.49 1.56
N VAL A 150 5.94 5.42 0.81
CA VAL A 150 7.30 4.93 0.54
C VAL A 150 7.95 5.87 -0.46
N ILE A 151 9.14 6.36 -0.12
CA ILE A 151 9.96 7.24 -0.98
C ILE A 151 11.17 6.53 -1.57
N ALA A 152 11.64 5.44 -0.96
CA ALA A 152 12.70 4.63 -1.52
C ALA A 152 12.65 3.18 -1.02
N THR A 153 13.16 2.26 -1.83
CA THR A 153 13.35 0.87 -1.47
C THR A 153 14.76 0.42 -1.79
N TYR A 154 15.31 -0.41 -0.91
CA TYR A 154 16.67 -0.96 -1.03
C TYR A 154 16.58 -2.48 -0.99
N LEU A 155 17.43 -3.16 -1.75
CA LEU A 155 17.64 -4.60 -1.68
C LEU A 155 19.12 -4.84 -1.40
N ASN A 156 19.43 -5.48 -0.28
CA ASN A 156 20.80 -5.72 0.19
C ASN A 156 21.64 -4.43 0.11
N ASP A 157 21.11 -3.36 0.72
CA ASP A 157 21.69 -2.01 0.78
C ASP A 157 21.90 -1.31 -0.57
N THR A 158 21.44 -1.91 -1.66
CA THR A 158 21.45 -1.30 -3.00
C THR A 158 20.11 -0.65 -3.26
N LEU A 159 20.11 0.66 -3.55
CA LEU A 159 18.92 1.40 -3.95
C LEU A 159 18.28 0.72 -5.18
N GLN A 160 17.03 0.30 -5.03
CA GLN A 160 16.26 -0.35 -6.10
C GLN A 160 15.31 0.63 -6.79
N SER A 161 14.72 1.54 -6.04
CA SER A 161 13.74 2.49 -6.56
C SER A 161 13.63 3.70 -5.65
N GLU A 162 13.53 4.89 -6.24
CA GLU A 162 13.09 6.12 -5.57
C GLU A 162 11.75 6.56 -6.16
N PHE A 163 10.85 7.04 -5.32
CA PHE A 163 9.47 7.42 -5.66
C PHE A 163 9.36 8.94 -5.52
N LEU A 164 9.39 9.65 -6.66
CA LEU A 164 9.54 11.11 -6.69
C LEU A 164 8.22 11.88 -6.77
N ASP A 165 7.13 11.21 -7.10
CA ASP A 165 5.79 11.80 -7.19
C ASP A 165 4.81 10.84 -6.51
N TYR A 166 4.01 11.37 -5.60
CA TYR A 166 2.99 10.62 -4.87
C TYR A 166 1.72 11.46 -4.77
N HIS A 167 0.64 10.93 -5.33
CA HIS A 167 -0.70 11.53 -5.26
C HIS A 167 -1.30 11.21 -3.88
N SER A 168 -1.38 12.21 -3.01
CA SER A 168 -1.77 12.02 -1.59
C SER A 168 -3.27 11.98 -1.34
N ASP A 169 -4.04 12.47 -2.30
CA ASP A 169 -5.50 12.53 -2.34
C ASP A 169 -6.13 11.29 -2.97
N VAL A 170 -5.37 10.35 -3.51
CA VAL A 170 -5.90 9.06 -3.98
C VAL A 170 -5.16 7.95 -3.23
N ILE A 171 -5.87 6.96 -2.69
CA ILE A 171 -5.28 5.93 -1.83
C ILE A 171 -5.10 4.63 -2.59
N ASN A 172 -3.91 4.05 -2.48
CA ASN A 172 -3.61 2.73 -3.02
C ASN A 172 -4.61 1.69 -2.47
N PRO A 173 -5.37 0.98 -3.32
CA PRO A 173 -6.31 -0.03 -2.85
C PRO A 173 -5.67 -1.12 -1.98
N LEU A 174 -4.38 -1.38 -2.18
CA LEU A 174 -3.67 -2.32 -1.34
C LEU A 174 -3.48 -1.77 0.08
N TYR A 175 -3.41 -0.46 0.29
CA TYR A 175 -3.23 0.13 1.62
C TYR A 175 -4.31 -0.29 2.63
N TYR A 176 -5.53 -0.60 2.17
CA TYR A 176 -6.60 -1.16 3.02
C TYR A 176 -6.27 -2.51 3.63
N LEU A 177 -5.33 -3.23 3.03
CA LEU A 177 -4.90 -4.56 3.46
C LEU A 177 -3.67 -4.49 4.40
N LYS A 178 -3.31 -3.29 4.90
CA LYS A 178 -2.12 -3.09 5.73
C LYS A 178 -2.12 -3.92 7.01
N SER A 179 -3.29 -4.22 7.58
CA SER A 179 -3.38 -5.04 8.80
C SER A 179 -2.81 -6.45 8.62
N ILE A 180 -2.77 -6.97 7.39
CA ILE A 180 -2.22 -8.30 7.05
C ILE A 180 -0.83 -8.22 6.39
N GLU A 181 -0.11 -7.11 6.56
CA GLU A 181 1.25 -6.94 6.06
C GLU A 181 2.22 -8.03 6.50
N PRO A 182 2.25 -8.47 7.77
CA PRO A 182 3.15 -9.55 8.19
C PRO A 182 2.92 -10.83 7.37
N TRP A 183 1.66 -11.23 7.18
CA TRP A 183 1.31 -12.39 6.37
C TRP A 183 1.76 -12.23 4.92
N ARG A 184 1.42 -11.11 4.27
CA ARG A 184 1.77 -10.87 2.86
C ARG A 184 3.28 -10.80 2.62
N ALA A 185 4.06 -10.37 3.62
CA ALA A 185 5.51 -10.30 3.50
C ALA A 185 6.18 -11.65 3.26
N THR A 186 5.53 -12.76 3.66
CA THR A 186 6.03 -14.12 3.38
C THR A 186 5.71 -14.63 1.97
N VAL A 187 4.66 -14.10 1.33
CA VAL A 187 4.11 -14.67 0.08
C VAL A 187 4.57 -13.89 -1.16
N ASN A 188 4.60 -12.56 -1.10
CA ASN A 188 5.02 -11.70 -2.21
C ASN A 188 5.24 -10.28 -1.70
N TYR A 189 6.50 -9.89 -1.48
CA TYR A 189 6.76 -8.72 -0.66
C TYR A 189 6.71 -7.38 -1.39
N LYS A 190 5.78 -6.54 -0.94
CA LYS A 190 5.77 -5.08 -1.08
C LYS A 190 5.20 -4.46 0.21
N PRO A 191 5.78 -3.38 0.73
CA PRO A 191 5.19 -2.63 1.85
C PRO A 191 3.84 -2.03 1.43
N PHE A 192 2.97 -1.80 2.40
CA PHE A 192 1.76 -1.03 2.17
C PHE A 192 2.00 0.46 2.34
N SER A 193 1.72 1.21 1.29
CA SER A 193 1.88 2.65 1.24
C SER A 193 0.67 3.31 0.56
N LYS A 194 0.40 4.57 0.91
CA LYS A 194 -0.76 5.28 0.32
C LYS A 194 -0.55 5.68 -1.13
N ASN A 195 0.69 5.84 -1.57
CA ASN A 195 1.01 6.20 -2.95
C ASN A 195 0.49 5.15 -3.95
N ILE A 196 -0.31 5.64 -4.91
CA ILE A 196 -0.71 4.89 -6.09
C ILE A 196 0.27 5.11 -7.22
N PHE A 197 0.65 6.38 -7.40
CA PHE A 197 1.51 6.80 -8.48
C PHE A 197 2.96 6.84 -8.03
N ASP A 198 3.83 6.61 -8.99
CA ASP A 198 5.25 6.72 -8.79
C ASP A 198 5.94 7.15 -10.08
N ILE A 199 6.76 8.19 -9.98
CA ILE A 199 7.84 8.41 -10.93
C ILE A 199 9.06 7.74 -10.35
N ARG A 200 9.41 6.57 -10.90
CA ARG A 200 10.60 5.84 -10.49
C ARG A 200 11.84 6.51 -11.06
N ARG A 201 12.72 6.97 -10.18
CA ARG A 201 14.10 7.22 -10.61
C ARG A 201 14.82 5.88 -10.63
N ASP A 202 15.30 5.52 -11.81
CA ASP A 202 16.26 4.45 -11.97
C ASP A 202 17.65 4.99 -11.61
N GLN A 203 18.36 4.32 -10.70
CA GLN A 203 19.80 4.48 -10.60
C GLN A 203 20.44 3.26 -11.23
N PRO A 204 21.27 3.45 -12.28
CA PRO A 204 22.06 2.34 -12.71
C PRO A 204 23.57 2.65 -12.65
N TYR A 205 24.30 1.71 -12.06
CA TYR A 205 25.64 1.24 -12.42
C TYR A 205 26.87 1.64 -11.58
N SER A 206 27.55 0.58 -11.12
CA SER A 206 28.86 0.24 -11.70
C SER A 206 28.72 -0.97 -12.64
N GLY A 207 29.09 -0.83 -13.92
CA GLY A 207 29.30 -1.95 -14.86
C GLY A 207 28.17 -2.13 -15.88
N GLY A 208 28.46 -1.80 -17.14
CA GLY A 208 27.52 -1.92 -18.24
C GLY A 208 27.27 -3.36 -18.66
N ASP A 209 26.00 -3.73 -18.69
CA ASP A 209 25.37 -4.44 -19.81
C ASP A 209 23.85 -4.25 -19.67
N TYR A 210 23.20 -4.00 -20.81
CA TYR A 210 21.81 -3.59 -21.06
C TYR A 210 20.74 -3.99 -20.03
N PHE A 211 20.05 -3.03 -19.40
CA PHE A 211 18.70 -3.27 -18.86
C PHE A 211 17.82 -2.00 -18.97
N SER A 212 16.55 -2.22 -19.30
CA SER A 212 15.50 -1.24 -19.66
C SER A 212 15.21 -0.23 -18.54
N SER A 213 14.74 0.97 -18.91
CA SER A 213 14.45 2.02 -17.93
C SER A 213 13.24 1.62 -17.08
N LEU A 214 13.24 1.88 -15.76
CA LEU A 214 12.00 1.74 -14.97
C LEU A 214 10.91 2.78 -15.32
N LYS A 215 11.20 3.73 -16.23
CA LYS A 215 10.16 4.48 -16.97
C LYS A 215 9.34 3.59 -17.89
N ASP A 216 9.79 2.37 -18.17
CA ASP A 216 9.07 1.34 -18.92
C ASP A 216 8.04 0.59 -18.04
N TYR A 217 7.61 1.18 -16.91
CA TYR A 217 6.49 0.72 -16.06
C TYR A 217 5.53 1.86 -15.68
N GLU A 218 5.29 2.85 -16.56
CA GLU A 218 4.06 3.67 -16.54
C GLU A 218 2.81 2.80 -16.35
N TYR A 219 2.05 3.12 -15.32
CA TYR A 219 0.77 2.48 -15.07
C TYR A 219 -0.33 3.41 -15.55
N ILE A 220 -1.30 2.83 -16.25
CA ILE A 220 -2.57 3.46 -16.57
C ILE A 220 -3.51 3.19 -15.39
N TYR A 221 -4.05 4.27 -14.83
CA TYR A 221 -4.98 4.23 -13.71
C TYR A 221 -6.35 4.67 -14.16
N LEU A 222 -7.37 3.95 -13.72
CA LEU A 222 -8.76 4.41 -13.78
C LEU A 222 -9.19 4.77 -12.36
N ILE A 223 -9.51 6.04 -12.13
CA ILE A 223 -10.01 6.54 -10.85
C ILE A 223 -11.52 6.74 -10.99
N LYS A 224 -12.27 6.08 -10.13
CA LYS A 224 -13.70 6.28 -9.95
C LYS A 224 -13.90 7.23 -8.76
N ASP A 225 -14.64 8.31 -9.00
CA ASP A 225 -15.05 9.29 -7.98
C ASP A 225 -13.88 9.83 -7.13
N ARG A 226 -12.96 10.58 -7.78
CA ARG A 226 -11.79 11.35 -7.27
C ARG A 226 -10.85 10.69 -6.24
N TYR A 227 -11.15 9.52 -5.70
CA TYR A 227 -10.43 8.97 -4.54
C TYR A 227 -10.33 7.44 -4.54
N ARG A 228 -11.07 6.72 -5.40
CA ARG A 228 -11.05 5.25 -5.47
C ARG A 228 -10.45 4.80 -6.80
N VAL A 229 -9.36 4.03 -6.75
CA VAL A 229 -8.79 3.42 -7.96
C VAL A 229 -9.64 2.22 -8.33
N GLU A 230 -10.24 2.25 -9.52
CA GLU A 230 -11.01 1.14 -10.09
C GLU A 230 -10.11 0.14 -10.81
N SER A 231 -9.07 0.63 -11.50
CA SER A 231 -8.12 -0.28 -12.16
C SER A 231 -6.72 0.30 -12.31
N ILE A 232 -5.76 -0.61 -12.39
CA ILE A 232 -4.34 -0.34 -12.61
C ILE A 232 -3.85 -1.29 -13.68
N SER A 233 -3.28 -0.77 -14.76
CA SER A 233 -2.70 -1.56 -15.84
C SER A 233 -1.30 -1.03 -16.14
N PRO A 234 -0.22 -1.82 -15.96
CA PRO A 234 1.07 -1.44 -16.52
C PRO A 234 0.94 -1.32 -18.05
N GLU A 235 1.47 -0.26 -18.66
CA GLU A 235 1.27 0.06 -20.08
C GLU A 235 1.69 -1.09 -21.02
N TRP A 236 2.79 -1.78 -20.71
CA TRP A 236 3.34 -2.92 -21.47
C TRP A 236 2.78 -4.27 -21.03
N SER A 237 1.91 -4.29 -20.02
CA SER A 237 1.35 -5.52 -19.52
C SER A 237 -0.02 -5.76 -20.13
N ILE A 238 -0.22 -7.00 -20.56
CA ILE A 238 -1.56 -7.51 -20.85
C ILE A 238 -2.32 -7.87 -19.57
N TYR A 239 -1.84 -7.51 -18.38
CA TYR A 239 -2.56 -7.76 -17.14
C TYR A 239 -3.12 -6.45 -16.58
N THR A 240 -4.40 -6.45 -16.24
CA THR A 240 -5.04 -5.33 -15.54
C THR A 240 -5.52 -5.81 -14.18
N TRP A 241 -5.23 -5.03 -13.15
CA TRP A 241 -5.78 -5.18 -11.82
C TRP A 241 -7.04 -4.34 -11.71
N LYS A 242 -8.13 -4.93 -11.22
CA LYS A 242 -9.39 -4.23 -10.94
C LYS A 242 -9.73 -4.33 -9.47
N TYR A 243 -10.36 -3.29 -8.95
CA TYR A 243 -10.71 -3.14 -7.54
C TYR A 243 -12.16 -2.67 -7.40
N GLU A 244 -12.91 -3.32 -6.53
CA GLU A 244 -14.23 -2.89 -6.07
C GLU A 244 -14.25 -2.75 -4.56
N PHE A 245 -15.08 -1.84 -4.07
CA PHE A 245 -15.17 -1.46 -2.67
C PHE A 245 -16.63 -1.46 -2.24
N PHE A 246 -16.91 -2.06 -1.10
CA PHE A 246 -18.24 -2.08 -0.50
C PHE A 246 -18.22 -1.38 0.87
N ASP A 247 -19.27 -0.60 1.15
CA ASP A 247 -19.42 0.27 2.32
C ASP A 247 -20.43 -0.26 3.36
#